data_AF-A0A926BED9-F1
#
_entry.id   AF-A0A926BED9-F1
#
_cell.length_a   1.000
_cell.length_b   1.000
_cell.length_c   1.000
_cell.angle_alpha   90.00
_cell.angle_beta   90.00
_cell.angle_gamma   90.00
#
_symmetry.space_group_name_H-M   'P 1'
#
loop_
_entity.id
_entity.type
_entity.pdbx_description
1 polymer ?
#
loop_
_entity_poly.entity_id
_entity_poly.type
_entity_poly.pdbx_seq_one_letter_code
_entity_poly.pdbx_strand_id
1 'polypeptide(L)'
;MTQEQIDNLIADWRRKIAVATENLLALDDTLAMKRIDGRDGFSVQPLAGVTAARVLPALVAMRDLFGQIGTISEVVERASRTRRTINRLWRYSETLAEIEHLLTGASIPLPELKTPLAERNLLSSAANTRAITPERLLMAMTDAFATARDAVLSVEAAWERWEPIQDALHSKEATLSQQCVTLGLSPPPQLIEARRKIEELGRRVASDPLGITGTADRDMSALLSAARTAVETDRREREAVGGDLLAARRFLTEIAEQEAAVICSHAACQEVLDSSALPQPGVGTARLRQLEEWLVSLEGSAHEKRWQAVSVGLHRWLETAKTTQAALADAQKANQSLLDLPSELQGRHAVLLARMRMTGSTDVTLERLLLQARTLLDEPRLPAERTTKLIEACEERLRRETTGRIQKK
;
A
#
# COMPACT_ATOMS: atom_id res chain seq x y z
N MET A 1 64.42 44.53 0.87
CA MET A 1 63.31 45.11 0.05
C MET A 1 63.33 46.64 0.05
N THR A 2 62.69 47.30 -0.92
CA THR A 2 62.39 48.76 -0.88
C THR A 2 61.15 49.05 -0.03
N GLN A 3 60.94 50.32 0.34
CA GLN A 3 59.77 50.76 1.10
C GLN A 3 58.44 50.49 0.38
N GLU A 4 58.40 50.77 -0.93
CA GLU A 4 57.25 50.49 -1.78
C GLU A 4 56.96 48.99 -1.85
N GLN A 5 57.98 48.15 -1.94
CA GLN A 5 57.83 46.69 -1.91
C GLN A 5 57.24 46.20 -0.57
N ILE A 6 57.65 46.78 0.55
CA ILE A 6 57.09 46.46 1.88
C ILE A 6 55.64 46.94 2.00
N ASP A 7 55.33 48.15 1.55
CA ASP A 7 53.96 48.69 1.59
C ASP A 7 53.01 47.81 0.74
N ASN A 8 53.48 47.38 -0.43
CA ASN A 8 52.77 46.43 -1.28
C ASN A 8 52.59 45.06 -0.61
N LEU A 9 53.63 44.54 0.07
CA LEU A 9 53.56 43.26 0.77
C LEU A 9 52.58 43.30 1.95
N ILE A 10 52.56 44.38 2.72
CA ILE A 10 51.59 44.59 3.82
C ILE A 10 50.17 44.66 3.24
N ALA A 11 49.98 45.40 2.14
CA ALA A 11 48.67 45.50 1.49
C ALA A 11 48.19 44.15 0.94
N ASP A 12 49.08 43.34 0.36
CA ASP A 12 48.78 41.98 -0.11
C ASP A 12 48.33 41.08 1.05
N TRP A 13 49.09 41.06 2.15
CA TRP A 13 48.73 40.29 3.34
C TRP A 13 47.39 40.69 3.93
N ARG A 14 47.09 41.99 4.02
CA ARG A 14 45.78 42.47 4.49
C ARG A 14 44.64 41.98 3.59
N ARG A 15 44.84 41.99 2.27
CA ARG A 15 43.87 41.46 1.31
C ARG A 15 43.66 39.96 1.50
N LYS A 16 44.74 39.18 1.63
CA LYS A 16 44.68 37.73 1.89
C LYS A 16 43.91 37.40 3.17
N ILE A 17 44.19 38.13 4.26
CA ILE A 17 43.47 37.96 5.54
C ILE A 17 41.99 38.29 5.38
N ALA A 18 41.64 39.39 4.71
CA ALA A 18 40.26 39.78 4.50
C ALA A 18 39.48 38.70 3.73
N VAL A 19 40.03 38.20 2.62
CA VAL A 19 39.42 37.12 1.82
C VAL A 19 39.30 35.83 2.62
N ALA A 20 40.32 35.45 3.40
CA ALA A 20 40.26 34.26 4.24
C ALA A 20 39.17 34.39 5.33
N THR A 21 39.03 35.57 5.91
CA THR A 21 38.01 35.86 6.94
C THR A 21 36.61 35.79 6.35
N GLU A 22 36.40 36.42 5.19
CA GLU A 22 35.13 36.38 4.46
C GLU A 22 34.72 34.94 4.12
N ASN A 23 35.66 34.13 3.61
CA ASN A 23 35.39 32.73 3.29
C ASN A 23 35.05 31.87 4.52
N LEU A 24 35.70 32.11 5.66
CA LEU A 24 35.36 31.41 6.90
C LEU A 24 33.97 31.81 7.44
N LEU A 25 33.64 33.10 7.39
CA LEU A 25 32.32 33.58 7.77
C LEU A 25 31.23 33.05 6.85
N ALA A 26 31.49 32.99 5.54
CA ALA A 26 30.56 32.40 4.57
C ALA A 26 30.33 30.91 4.84
N LEU A 27 31.38 30.16 5.20
CA LEU A 27 31.24 28.74 5.58
C LEU A 27 30.46 28.59 6.90
N ASP A 28 30.73 29.44 7.89
CA ASP A 28 30.03 29.45 9.18
C ASP A 28 28.53 29.78 9.04
N ASP A 29 28.17 30.60 8.05
CA ASP A 29 26.79 31.02 7.80
C ASP A 29 25.98 30.01 6.96
N THR A 30 26.61 28.92 6.48
CA THR A 30 25.91 27.87 5.72
C THR A 30 24.79 27.23 6.54
N LEU A 31 23.72 26.80 5.87
CA LEU A 31 22.60 26.14 6.52
C LEU A 31 23.04 24.87 7.25
N ALA A 32 23.98 24.13 6.64
CA ALA A 32 24.52 22.93 7.26
C ALA A 32 25.25 23.22 8.57
N MET A 33 26.08 24.26 8.63
CA MET A 33 26.77 24.64 9.87
C MET A 33 25.77 25.07 10.94
N LYS A 34 24.80 25.91 10.59
CA LYS A 34 23.74 26.34 11.51
C LYS A 34 22.96 25.17 12.07
N ARG A 35 22.66 24.17 11.25
CA ARG A 35 21.96 22.96 11.67
C ARG A 35 22.81 22.04 12.54
N ILE A 36 24.11 21.92 12.25
CA ILE A 36 25.08 21.18 13.09
C ILE A 36 25.21 21.84 14.47
N ASP A 37 25.32 23.16 14.52
CA ASP A 37 25.50 23.93 15.76
C ASP A 37 24.20 24.18 16.52
N GLY A 38 23.03 23.89 15.92
CA GLY A 38 21.72 24.20 16.49
C GLY A 38 21.43 25.70 16.60
N ARG A 39 21.86 26.50 15.61
CA ARG A 39 21.54 27.93 15.45
C ARG A 39 20.24 28.12 14.66
N ASP A 40 19.72 29.34 14.61
CA ASP A 40 18.58 29.73 13.77
C ASP A 40 17.31 28.85 13.89
N GLY A 41 17.05 28.33 15.10
CA GLY A 41 15.88 27.50 15.38
C GLY A 41 16.06 26.00 15.14
N PHE A 42 17.23 25.56 14.69
CA PHE A 42 17.55 24.14 14.61
C PHE A 42 17.85 23.55 15.99
N SER A 43 17.35 22.35 16.27
CA SER A 43 17.75 21.60 17.47
C SER A 43 19.17 21.07 17.30
N VAL A 44 20.03 21.22 18.30
CA VAL A 44 21.34 20.54 18.34
C VAL A 44 21.11 19.03 18.29
N GLN A 45 21.60 18.39 17.22
CA GLN A 45 21.59 16.94 17.08
C GLN A 45 23.01 16.41 17.24
N PRO A 46 23.26 15.44 18.13
CA PRO A 46 24.58 14.86 18.25
C PRO A 46 24.92 14.12 16.95
N LEU A 47 26.03 14.53 16.31
CA LEU A 47 26.54 13.84 15.14
C LEU A 47 26.98 12.42 15.52
N ALA A 48 26.69 11.46 14.65
CA ALA A 48 27.05 10.05 14.84
C ALA A 48 27.73 9.47 13.60
N GLY A 49 28.32 8.28 13.75
CA GLY A 49 28.78 7.43 12.65
C GLY A 49 29.77 8.11 11.70
N VAL A 50 29.50 8.00 10.40
CA VAL A 50 30.38 8.50 9.33
C VAL A 50 30.41 10.03 9.35
N THR A 51 29.26 10.66 9.56
CA THR A 51 29.19 12.12 9.69
C THR A 51 30.05 12.63 10.84
N ALA A 52 29.94 12.05 12.04
CA ALA A 52 30.77 12.46 13.17
C ALA A 52 32.27 12.32 12.88
N ALA A 53 32.68 11.18 12.31
CA ALA A 53 34.08 10.92 12.01
C ALA A 53 34.68 11.93 11.01
N ARG A 54 33.87 12.43 10.07
CA ARG A 54 34.31 13.38 9.05
C ARG A 54 34.19 14.85 9.49
N VAL A 55 33.11 15.19 10.18
CA VAL A 55 32.75 16.59 10.48
C VAL A 55 33.39 17.08 11.76
N LEU A 56 33.47 16.28 12.83
CA LEU A 56 34.01 16.75 14.11
C LEU A 56 35.48 17.23 13.98
N PRO A 57 36.39 16.53 13.28
CA PRO A 57 37.74 17.04 13.05
C PRO A 57 37.74 18.33 12.21
N ALA A 58 36.84 18.44 11.24
CA ALA A 58 36.68 19.64 10.41
C ALA A 58 36.21 20.86 11.23
N LEU A 59 35.28 20.68 12.19
CA LEU A 59 34.84 21.75 13.08
C LEU A 59 35.98 22.23 14.00
N VAL A 60 36.77 21.30 14.53
CA VAL A 60 37.97 21.64 15.33
C VAL A 60 38.95 22.44 14.48
N ALA A 61 39.26 21.96 13.27
CA ALA A 61 40.13 22.66 12.34
C ALA A 61 39.60 24.06 12.01
N MET A 62 38.29 24.20 11.78
CA MET A 62 37.66 25.50 11.49
C MET A 62 37.83 26.50 12.64
N ARG A 63 37.66 26.06 13.90
CA ARG A 63 37.92 26.91 15.06
C ARG A 63 39.39 27.32 15.13
N ASP A 64 40.31 26.40 14.84
CA ASP A 64 41.74 26.68 14.85
C ASP A 64 42.12 27.67 13.73
N LEU A 65 41.45 27.63 12.56
CA LEU A 65 41.65 28.59 11.47
C LEU A 65 41.39 30.04 11.88
N PHE A 66 40.33 30.31 12.66
CA PHE A 66 40.08 31.65 13.18
C PHE A 66 41.22 32.15 14.07
N GLY A 67 41.77 31.28 14.93
CA GLY A 67 42.94 31.60 15.75
C GLY A 67 44.20 31.86 14.91
N GLN A 68 44.39 31.08 13.84
CA GLN A 68 45.52 31.24 12.92
C GLN A 68 45.42 32.55 12.10
N ILE A 69 44.21 32.95 11.68
CA ILE A 69 43.97 34.28 11.09
C ILE A 69 44.38 35.38 12.06
N GLY A 70 43.99 35.28 13.34
CA GLY A 70 44.39 36.21 14.39
C GLY A 70 45.91 36.34 14.47
N THR A 71 46.62 35.20 14.45
CA THR A 71 48.08 35.15 14.50
C THR A 71 48.75 35.85 13.30
N ILE A 72 48.28 35.60 12.07
CA ILE A 72 48.82 36.29 10.88
C ILE A 72 48.49 37.79 10.95
N SER A 73 47.29 38.15 11.39
CA SER A 73 46.85 39.54 11.55
C SER A 73 47.75 40.31 12.52
N GLU A 74 48.11 39.70 13.65
CA GLU A 74 49.05 40.28 14.61
C GLU A 74 50.44 40.52 14.03
N VAL A 75 50.96 39.58 13.24
CA VAL A 75 52.25 39.72 12.54
C VAL A 75 52.21 40.87 11.54
N VAL A 76 51.15 40.97 10.75
CA VAL A 76 50.95 42.03 9.75
C VAL A 76 50.75 43.40 10.40
N GLU A 77 50.05 43.47 11.52
CA GLU A 77 49.90 44.70 12.30
C GLU A 77 51.17 45.09 13.04
N ARG A 78 52.00 44.13 13.49
CA ARG A 78 53.34 44.41 14.00
C ARG A 78 54.22 45.00 12.89
N ALA A 79 54.25 44.37 11.72
CA ALA A 79 54.96 44.89 10.54
C ALA A 79 54.48 46.30 10.17
N SER A 80 53.17 46.55 10.19
CA SER A 80 52.57 47.86 9.92
C SER A 80 52.97 48.92 10.96
N ARG A 81 53.03 48.56 12.25
CA ARG A 81 53.49 49.46 13.32
C ARG A 81 54.97 49.78 13.16
N THR A 82 55.83 48.78 12.95
CA THR A 82 57.26 48.96 12.69
C THR A 82 57.51 49.82 11.44
N ARG A 83 56.67 49.68 10.41
CA ARG A 83 56.71 50.50 9.20
C ARG A 83 56.41 51.98 9.47
N ARG A 84 55.49 52.29 10.38
CA ARG A 84 55.15 53.67 10.81
C ARG A 84 56.23 54.32 11.66
N THR A 85 57.04 53.54 12.37
CA THR A 85 58.15 54.05 13.19
C THR A 85 59.41 54.39 12.38
N ILE A 86 59.43 54.09 11.07
CA ILE A 86 60.49 54.54 10.16
C ILE A 86 60.38 56.06 9.98
N ASN A 87 60.94 56.79 10.94
CA ASN A 87 61.26 58.20 10.81
C ASN A 87 62.76 58.34 10.48
N ARG A 88 63.12 59.38 9.74
CA ARG A 88 64.40 59.64 9.00
C ARG A 88 65.76 59.42 9.69
N LEU A 89 65.84 58.83 10.89
CA LEU A 89 67.07 58.66 11.66
C LEU A 89 67.62 57.22 11.59
N TRP A 90 68.77 57.10 10.91
CA TRP A 90 69.92 56.19 11.11
C TRP A 90 69.72 54.65 11.18
N ARG A 91 68.51 54.08 11.22
CA ARG A 91 68.28 52.61 11.23
C ARG A 91 67.34 52.11 10.12
N TYR A 92 67.37 52.77 8.98
CA TYR A 92 66.47 52.47 7.86
C TYR A 92 66.60 51.02 7.36
N SER A 93 67.82 50.52 7.17
CA SER A 93 68.08 49.16 6.67
C SER A 93 67.67 48.07 7.65
N GLU A 94 68.00 48.23 8.94
CA GLU A 94 67.65 47.26 10.00
C GLU A 94 66.13 47.14 10.16
N THR A 95 65.42 48.27 10.14
CA THR A 95 63.95 48.28 10.30
C THR A 95 63.25 47.63 9.10
N LEU A 96 63.74 47.84 7.88
CA LEU A 96 63.22 47.16 6.69
C LEU A 96 63.51 45.65 6.72
N ALA A 97 64.69 45.23 7.20
CA ALA A 97 65.02 43.82 7.36
C ALA A 97 64.16 43.14 8.43
N GLU A 98 63.82 43.84 9.52
CA GLU A 98 62.88 43.36 10.53
C GLU A 98 61.49 43.14 9.92
N ILE A 99 60.95 44.11 9.18
CA ILE A 99 59.63 43.99 8.53
C ILE A 99 59.64 42.85 7.50
N GLU A 100 60.71 42.74 6.71
CA GLU A 100 60.89 41.64 5.76
C GLU A 100 60.89 40.29 6.50
N HIS A 101 61.65 40.16 7.60
CA HIS A 101 61.65 38.95 8.42
C HIS A 101 60.28 38.64 9.03
N LEU A 102 59.51 39.66 9.44
CA LEU A 102 58.15 39.48 9.94
C LEU A 102 57.22 38.88 8.90
N LEU A 103 57.29 39.36 7.66
CA LEU A 103 56.32 39.03 6.61
C LEU A 103 56.72 37.82 5.75
N THR A 104 58.01 37.53 5.62
CA THR A 104 58.54 36.44 4.77
C THR A 104 59.36 35.42 5.54
N GLY A 105 59.92 35.80 6.69
CA GLY A 105 60.71 34.95 7.56
C GLY A 105 59.90 34.14 8.56
N ALA A 106 60.57 33.28 9.31
CA ALA A 106 59.96 32.44 10.34
C ALA A 106 59.66 33.26 11.60
N SER A 107 58.56 34.03 11.57
CA SER A 107 58.21 35.02 12.58
C SER A 107 57.08 34.60 13.53
N ILE A 108 56.41 33.48 13.23
CA ILE A 108 55.30 32.94 14.02
C ILE A 108 55.84 31.80 14.89
N PRO A 109 55.88 31.96 16.23
CA PRO A 109 56.34 30.91 17.11
C PRO A 109 55.34 29.75 17.14
N LEU A 110 55.84 28.52 17.06
CA LEU A 110 55.06 27.32 17.33
C LEU A 110 55.15 26.97 18.83
N PRO A 111 54.12 26.28 19.38
CA PRO A 111 54.19 25.75 20.74
C PRO A 111 55.46 24.96 20.98
N GLU A 112 56.11 25.18 22.12
CA GLU A 112 57.34 24.48 22.46
C GLU A 112 57.08 22.98 22.62
N LEU A 113 57.70 22.18 21.76
CA LEU A 113 57.79 20.73 21.96
C LEU A 113 58.82 20.49 23.05
N LYS A 114 58.34 20.12 24.24
CA LYS A 114 59.22 19.65 25.32
C LYS A 114 59.99 18.45 24.80
N THR A 115 61.28 18.62 24.61
CA THR A 115 62.18 17.52 24.26
C THR A 115 62.24 16.59 25.47
N PRO A 116 61.84 15.30 25.33
CA PRO A 116 61.94 14.34 26.43
C PRO A 116 63.37 14.33 26.97
N LEU A 117 63.52 14.18 28.29
CA LEU A 117 64.84 14.22 28.95
C LEU A 117 65.83 13.22 28.34
N ALA A 118 65.33 12.06 27.88
CA ALA A 118 66.14 11.02 27.23
C ALA A 118 66.77 11.45 25.89
N GLU A 119 66.25 12.50 25.25
CA GLU A 119 66.75 13.05 23.98
C GLU A 119 67.56 14.35 24.20
N ARG A 120 67.75 14.76 25.47
CA ARG A 120 68.54 15.96 25.82
C ARG A 120 70.02 15.60 25.96
N ASN A 121 70.88 16.33 25.26
CA ASN A 121 72.31 16.40 25.50
C ASN A 121 72.64 17.46 26.56
N LEU A 122 73.83 17.37 27.17
CA LEU A 122 74.29 18.28 28.23
C LEU A 122 74.23 19.78 27.84
N LEU A 123 74.31 20.08 26.54
CA LEU A 123 74.27 21.44 25.98
C LEU A 123 73.02 21.73 25.12
N SER A 124 72.09 20.78 24.99
CA SER A 124 70.86 21.04 24.21
C SER A 124 69.85 21.82 25.04
N SER A 125 69.23 22.83 24.42
CA SER A 125 68.14 23.59 25.02
C SER A 125 67.01 22.68 25.51
N ALA A 126 66.42 23.04 26.64
CA ALA A 126 65.25 22.37 27.20
C ALA A 126 64.02 22.43 26.28
N ALA A 127 63.98 23.42 25.39
CA ALA A 127 62.92 23.65 24.41
C ALA A 127 63.52 24.05 23.06
N ASN A 128 62.99 23.46 21.98
CA ASN A 128 63.27 23.92 20.63
C ASN A 128 62.17 24.89 20.21
N THR A 129 62.46 26.19 20.23
CA THR A 129 61.57 27.20 19.66
C THR A 129 61.58 27.02 18.14
N ARG A 130 60.53 26.40 17.60
CA ARG A 130 60.30 26.31 16.16
C ARG A 130 59.44 27.49 15.75
N ALA A 131 59.77 28.14 14.65
CA ALA A 131 58.93 29.18 14.06
C ALA A 131 58.59 28.81 12.62
N ILE A 132 57.44 29.29 12.14
CA ILE A 132 57.01 29.13 10.75
C ILE A 132 56.82 30.49 10.09
N THR A 133 56.88 30.51 8.76
CA THR A 133 56.60 31.70 7.97
C THR A 133 55.09 31.93 7.89
N PRO A 134 54.63 33.19 7.74
CA PRO A 134 53.23 33.50 7.47
C PRO A 134 52.68 32.74 6.25
N GLU A 135 53.48 32.63 5.18
CA GLU A 135 53.08 31.90 3.95
C GLU A 135 52.84 30.41 4.21
N ARG A 136 53.71 29.77 5.00
CA ARG A 136 53.55 28.35 5.34
C ARG A 136 52.32 28.11 6.21
N LEU A 137 52.01 29.04 7.13
CA LEU A 137 50.78 28.98 7.91
C LEU A 137 49.56 29.14 6.99
N LEU A 138 49.58 30.12 6.08
CA LEU A 138 48.48 30.34 5.13
C LEU A 138 48.24 29.13 4.22
N MET A 139 49.29 28.45 3.76
CA MET A 139 49.16 27.20 3.01
C MET A 139 48.46 26.11 3.83
N ALA A 140 48.91 25.88 5.07
CA ALA A 140 48.28 24.91 5.96
C ALA A 140 46.82 25.27 6.27
N MET A 141 46.52 26.56 6.41
CA MET A 141 45.15 27.06 6.57
C MET A 141 44.29 26.78 5.35
N THR A 142 44.85 26.93 4.14
CA THR A 142 44.13 26.67 2.88
C THR A 142 43.70 25.21 2.79
N ASP A 143 44.60 24.28 3.12
CA ASP A 143 44.31 22.84 3.11
C ASP A 143 43.27 22.45 4.17
N ALA A 144 43.40 23.00 5.38
CA ALA A 144 42.45 22.80 6.47
C ALA A 144 41.07 23.38 6.14
N PHE A 145 41.02 24.57 5.51
CA PHE A 145 39.77 25.19 5.05
C PHE A 145 39.09 24.33 3.99
N ALA A 146 39.82 23.86 2.97
CA ALA A 146 39.26 23.00 1.93
C ALA A 146 38.67 21.71 2.54
N THR A 147 39.38 21.09 3.48
CA THR A 147 38.90 19.89 4.18
C THR A 147 37.62 20.17 4.98
N ALA A 148 37.57 21.28 5.71
CA ALA A 148 36.40 21.66 6.50
C ALA A 148 35.19 21.99 5.63
N ARG A 149 35.39 22.80 4.59
CA ARG A 149 34.39 23.13 3.58
C ARG A 149 33.80 21.87 2.96
N ASP A 150 34.65 20.97 2.47
CA ASP A 150 34.19 19.76 1.78
C ASP A 150 33.45 18.80 2.72
N ALA A 151 33.81 18.77 4.00
CA ALA A 151 33.07 18.03 5.02
C ALA A 151 31.66 18.60 5.23
N VAL A 152 31.54 19.91 5.46
CA VAL A 152 30.26 20.60 5.73
C VAL A 152 29.34 20.52 4.50
N LEU A 153 29.84 20.86 3.31
CA LEU A 153 29.05 20.83 2.08
C LEU A 153 28.60 19.40 1.72
N SER A 154 29.38 18.37 2.09
CA SER A 154 28.94 16.98 1.88
C SER A 154 27.75 16.60 2.74
N VAL A 155 27.65 17.17 3.96
CA VAL A 155 26.50 16.97 4.85
C VAL A 155 25.28 17.70 4.29
N GLU A 156 25.46 18.93 3.82
CA GLU A 156 24.39 19.70 3.17
C GLU A 156 23.78 18.93 2.00
N ALA A 157 24.62 18.49 1.06
CA ALA A 157 24.19 17.70 -0.09
C ALA A 157 23.50 16.39 0.31
N ALA A 158 23.93 15.77 1.42
CA ALA A 158 23.28 14.56 1.93
C ALA A 158 21.89 14.87 2.50
N TRP A 159 21.71 15.97 3.22
CA TRP A 159 20.39 16.40 3.69
C TRP A 159 19.46 16.77 2.54
N GLU A 160 19.91 17.59 1.60
CA GLU A 160 19.13 17.98 0.40
C GLU A 160 18.67 16.76 -0.41
N ARG A 161 19.48 15.70 -0.43
CA ARG A 161 19.11 14.43 -1.07
C ARG A 161 18.03 13.66 -0.30
N TRP A 162 18.13 13.60 1.02
CA TRP A 162 17.27 12.75 1.85
C TRP A 162 15.93 13.40 2.21
N GLU A 163 15.88 14.73 2.34
CA GLU A 163 14.67 15.48 2.67
C GLU A 163 13.48 15.17 1.73
N PRO A 164 13.58 15.26 0.39
CA PRO A 164 12.47 14.92 -0.50
C PRO A 164 12.06 13.44 -0.42
N ILE A 165 13.01 12.54 -0.11
CA ILE A 165 12.73 11.11 0.06
C ILE A 165 11.92 10.89 1.34
N GLN A 166 12.30 11.53 2.43
CA GLN A 166 11.58 11.45 3.71
C GLN A 166 10.16 11.99 3.58
N ASP A 167 9.99 13.15 2.95
CA ASP A 167 8.67 13.75 2.70
C ASP A 167 7.79 12.81 1.87
N ALA A 168 8.34 12.21 0.81
CA ALA A 168 7.61 11.25 -0.02
C ALA A 168 7.21 9.99 0.77
N LEU A 169 8.08 9.47 1.64
CA LEU A 169 7.77 8.32 2.50
C LEU A 169 6.67 8.65 3.52
N HIS A 170 6.78 9.80 4.19
CA HIS A 170 5.75 10.27 5.14
C HIS A 170 4.41 10.51 4.45
N SER A 171 4.39 11.13 3.27
CA SER A 171 3.15 11.36 2.51
C SER A 171 2.45 10.06 2.10
N LYS A 172 3.23 9.05 1.65
CA LYS A 172 2.70 7.71 1.33
C LYS A 172 2.14 7.01 2.57
N GLU A 173 2.87 7.06 3.69
CA GLU A 173 2.45 6.47 4.96
C GLU A 173 1.15 7.12 5.47
N ALA A 174 1.06 8.45 5.45
CA ALA A 174 -0.12 9.20 5.85
C ALA A 174 -1.33 8.88 4.98
N THR A 175 -1.14 8.78 3.66
CA THR A 175 -2.20 8.40 2.70
C THR A 175 -2.74 7.01 3.01
N LEU A 176 -1.87 6.01 3.21
CA LEU A 176 -2.28 4.64 3.54
C LEU A 176 -2.96 4.56 4.91
N SER A 177 -2.47 5.30 5.89
CA SER A 177 -3.10 5.40 7.21
C SER A 177 -4.51 5.99 7.11
N GLN A 178 -4.68 7.06 6.34
CA GLN A 178 -5.99 7.68 6.11
C GLN A 178 -6.94 6.72 5.39
N GLN A 179 -6.46 5.96 4.40
CA GLN A 179 -7.26 4.92 3.73
C GLN A 179 -7.74 3.85 4.71
N CYS A 180 -6.86 3.38 5.62
CA CYS A 180 -7.27 2.43 6.67
C CYS A 180 -8.38 3.02 7.54
N VAL A 181 -8.26 4.28 7.98
CA VAL A 181 -9.28 4.97 8.78
C VAL A 181 -10.60 5.09 8.03
N THR A 182 -10.58 5.56 6.78
CA THR A 182 -11.79 5.72 5.94
C THR A 182 -12.48 4.37 5.69
N LEU A 183 -11.72 3.29 5.51
CA LEU A 183 -12.25 1.95 5.35
C LEU A 183 -12.64 1.29 6.68
N GLY A 184 -12.29 1.89 7.82
CA GLY A 184 -12.49 1.34 9.16
C GLY A 184 -11.64 0.09 9.41
N LEU A 185 -10.50 -0.04 8.75
CA LEU A 185 -9.54 -1.13 8.89
C LEU A 185 -8.52 -0.82 9.99
N SER A 186 -8.03 -1.87 10.65
CA SER A 186 -6.84 -1.73 11.49
C SER A 186 -5.61 -1.62 10.59
N PRO A 187 -4.61 -0.79 10.96
CA PRO A 187 -3.38 -0.68 10.17
C PRO A 187 -2.71 -2.05 10.00
N PRO A 188 -2.35 -2.46 8.78
CA PRO A 188 -1.65 -3.72 8.59
C PRO A 188 -0.25 -3.67 9.25
N PRO A 189 0.31 -4.81 9.69
CA PRO A 189 1.58 -4.84 10.41
C PRO A 189 2.73 -4.21 9.60
N GLN A 190 2.69 -4.33 8.28
CA GLN A 190 3.67 -3.72 7.37
C GLN A 190 3.64 -2.18 7.43
N LEU A 191 2.46 -1.56 7.62
CA LEU A 191 2.33 -0.11 7.75
C LEU A 191 2.88 0.37 9.10
N ILE A 192 2.62 -0.38 10.17
CA ILE A 192 3.17 -0.09 11.51
C ILE A 192 4.71 -0.18 11.47
N GLU A 193 5.24 -1.23 10.84
CA GLU A 193 6.68 -1.40 10.69
C GLU A 193 7.30 -0.30 9.81
N ALA A 194 6.63 0.07 8.71
CA ALA A 194 7.06 1.16 7.84
C ALA A 194 7.14 2.48 8.60
N ARG A 195 6.12 2.83 9.39
CA ARG A 195 6.11 4.05 10.22
C ARG A 195 7.31 4.09 11.17
N ARG A 196 7.53 3.00 11.93
CA ARG A 196 8.66 2.89 12.85
C ARG A 196 10.02 3.08 12.14
N LYS A 197 10.18 2.44 10.97
CA LYS A 197 11.42 2.54 10.18
C LYS A 197 11.61 3.92 9.54
N ILE A 198 10.54 4.59 9.13
CA ILE A 198 10.60 5.98 8.62
C ILE A 198 11.05 6.92 9.73
N GLU A 199 10.49 6.80 10.94
CA GLU A 199 10.91 7.61 12.10
C GLU A 199 12.38 7.34 12.51
N GLU A 200 12.80 6.08 12.46
CA GLU A 200 14.19 5.68 12.69
C GLU A 200 15.13 6.26 11.62
N LEU A 201 14.74 6.20 10.34
CA LEU A 201 15.47 6.86 9.26
C LEU A 201 15.52 8.37 9.50
N GLY A 202 14.42 9.00 9.92
CA GLY A 202 14.33 10.40 10.37
C GLY A 202 15.47 10.80 11.28
N ARG A 203 15.59 10.09 12.40
CA ARG A 203 16.63 10.32 13.41
C ARG A 203 18.03 10.03 12.87
N ARG A 204 18.20 9.02 12.02
CA ARG A 204 19.48 8.71 11.38
C ARG A 204 19.92 9.77 10.37
N VAL A 205 19.01 10.30 9.54
CA VAL A 205 19.31 11.40 8.61
C VAL A 205 19.71 12.65 9.38
N ALA A 206 19.08 12.91 10.52
CA ALA A 206 19.44 14.04 11.36
C ALA A 206 20.85 13.94 11.99
N SER A 207 21.29 12.74 12.38
CA SER A 207 22.53 12.52 13.14
C SER A 207 23.72 12.01 12.30
N ASP A 208 23.47 11.19 11.29
CA ASP A 208 24.48 10.57 10.42
C ASP A 208 24.03 10.54 8.95
N PRO A 209 23.80 11.69 8.31
CA PRO A 209 23.34 11.74 6.92
C PRO A 209 24.32 11.12 5.91
N LEU A 210 25.63 11.14 6.20
CA LEU A 210 26.66 10.55 5.33
C LEU A 210 26.73 9.02 5.46
N GLY A 211 26.30 8.45 6.59
CA GLY A 211 26.32 7.01 6.85
C GLY A 211 25.13 6.24 6.29
N ILE A 212 24.16 6.90 5.65
CA ILE A 212 22.95 6.24 5.16
C ILE A 212 23.20 5.64 3.77
N THR A 213 22.96 4.33 3.67
CA THR A 213 23.09 3.59 2.43
C THR A 213 21.88 3.84 1.51
N GLY A 214 22.12 3.82 0.19
CA GLY A 214 21.07 3.95 -0.83
C GLY A 214 20.09 2.77 -0.92
N THR A 215 20.11 1.83 0.02
CA THR A 215 19.15 0.72 0.11
C THR A 215 17.96 1.06 1.00
N ALA A 216 18.13 1.98 1.95
CA ALA A 216 17.10 2.30 2.93
C ALA A 216 15.78 2.68 2.25
N ASP A 217 15.79 3.60 1.28
CA ASP A 217 14.60 4.00 0.53
C ASP A 217 13.87 2.81 -0.13
N ARG A 218 14.63 1.87 -0.72
CA ARG A 218 14.05 0.67 -1.35
C ARG A 218 13.37 -0.23 -0.34
N ASP A 219 13.96 -0.43 0.83
CA ASP A 219 13.40 -1.28 1.89
C ASP A 219 12.08 -0.70 2.44
N MET A 220 12.04 0.62 2.71
CA MET A 220 10.79 1.27 3.15
C MET A 220 9.74 1.33 2.04
N SER A 221 10.15 1.60 0.80
CA SER A 221 9.23 1.57 -0.35
C SER A 221 8.61 0.19 -0.55
N ALA A 222 9.37 -0.88 -0.33
CA ALA A 222 8.85 -2.25 -0.39
C ALA A 222 7.81 -2.53 0.72
N LEU A 223 8.08 -2.09 1.96
CA LEU A 223 7.13 -2.21 3.08
C LEU A 223 5.82 -1.46 2.81
N LEU A 224 5.91 -0.21 2.32
CA LEU A 224 4.73 0.59 1.97
C LEU A 224 3.95 -0.03 0.81
N SER A 225 4.62 -0.62 -0.18
CA SER A 225 3.98 -1.34 -1.28
C SER A 225 3.23 -2.59 -0.79
N ALA A 226 3.85 -3.35 0.12
CA ALA A 226 3.21 -4.50 0.74
C ALA A 226 1.98 -4.08 1.57
N ALA A 227 2.10 -3.02 2.37
CA ALA A 227 0.98 -2.45 3.12
C ALA A 227 -0.17 -2.01 2.21
N ARG A 228 0.14 -1.32 1.10
CA ARG A 228 -0.86 -0.94 0.10
C ARG A 228 -1.58 -2.14 -0.49
N THR A 229 -0.84 -3.20 -0.82
CA THR A 229 -1.41 -4.43 -1.37
C THR A 229 -2.36 -5.11 -0.39
N ALA A 230 -2.01 -5.13 0.90
CA ALA A 230 -2.88 -5.66 1.95
C ALA A 230 -4.19 -4.86 2.08
N VAL A 231 -4.09 -3.52 2.18
CA VAL A 231 -5.28 -2.64 2.25
C VAL A 231 -6.20 -2.80 1.04
N GLU A 232 -5.61 -2.91 -0.15
CA GLU A 232 -6.36 -3.08 -1.40
C GLU A 232 -7.03 -4.46 -1.48
N THR A 233 -6.40 -5.50 -0.94
CA THR A 233 -6.98 -6.85 -0.86
C THR A 233 -8.20 -6.84 0.06
N ASP A 234 -8.06 -6.28 1.27
CA ASP A 234 -9.17 -6.14 2.23
C ASP A 234 -10.34 -5.33 1.64
N ARG A 235 -10.04 -4.25 0.91
CA ARG A 235 -11.04 -3.44 0.22
C ARG A 235 -11.82 -4.27 -0.80
N ARG A 236 -11.12 -5.05 -1.64
CA ARG A 236 -11.74 -5.89 -2.67
C ARG A 236 -12.58 -7.00 -2.06
N GLU A 237 -12.10 -7.66 -1.00
CA GLU A 237 -12.86 -8.69 -0.29
C GLU A 237 -14.16 -8.12 0.27
N ARG A 238 -14.13 -6.93 0.85
CA ARG A 238 -15.33 -6.25 1.36
C ARG A 238 -16.32 -5.90 0.25
N GLU A 239 -15.83 -5.35 -0.86
CA GLU A 239 -16.67 -5.01 -2.01
C GLU A 239 -17.31 -6.25 -2.64
N ALA A 240 -16.54 -7.35 -2.77
CA ALA A 240 -17.05 -8.63 -3.24
C ALA A 240 -18.15 -9.17 -2.33
N VAL A 241 -17.91 -9.23 -1.01
CA VAL A 241 -18.92 -9.68 -0.04
C VAL A 241 -20.18 -8.80 -0.07
N GLY A 242 -20.02 -7.48 -0.21
CA GLY A 242 -21.14 -6.56 -0.35
C GLY A 242 -21.98 -6.81 -1.61
N GLY A 243 -21.32 -7.02 -2.75
CA GLY A 243 -21.96 -7.37 -4.01
C GLY A 243 -22.67 -8.73 -3.93
N ASP A 244 -22.02 -9.71 -3.31
CA ASP A 244 -22.56 -11.06 -3.14
C ASP A 244 -23.79 -11.09 -2.23
N LEU A 245 -23.81 -10.30 -1.15
CA LEU A 245 -24.99 -10.15 -0.28
C LEU A 245 -26.18 -9.54 -1.03
N LEU A 246 -25.94 -8.52 -1.85
CA LEU A 246 -26.99 -7.93 -2.70
C LEU A 246 -27.51 -8.93 -3.74
N ALA A 247 -26.62 -9.72 -4.36
CA ALA A 247 -26.99 -10.78 -5.28
C ALA A 247 -27.81 -11.88 -4.59
N ALA A 248 -27.40 -12.30 -3.39
CA ALA A 248 -28.13 -13.25 -2.56
C ALA A 248 -29.54 -12.74 -2.21
N ARG A 249 -29.67 -11.46 -1.85
CA ARG A 249 -30.98 -10.85 -1.57
C ARG A 249 -31.92 -10.92 -2.77
N ARG A 250 -31.42 -10.60 -3.96
CA ARG A 250 -32.19 -10.72 -5.21
C ARG A 250 -32.58 -12.16 -5.51
N PHE A 251 -31.64 -13.08 -5.34
CA PHE A 251 -31.88 -14.51 -5.57
C PHE A 251 -32.94 -15.08 -4.62
N LEU A 252 -32.97 -14.63 -3.36
CA LEU A 252 -34.03 -15.00 -2.41
C LEU A 252 -35.40 -14.51 -2.87
N THR A 253 -35.51 -13.28 -3.38
CA THR A 253 -36.75 -12.75 -3.96
C THR A 253 -37.22 -13.59 -5.15
N GLU A 254 -36.31 -13.96 -6.06
CA GLU A 254 -36.62 -14.81 -7.22
C GLU A 254 -37.16 -16.19 -6.79
N ILE A 255 -36.56 -16.82 -5.77
CA ILE A 255 -37.04 -18.09 -5.22
C ILE A 255 -38.43 -17.91 -4.57
N ALA A 256 -38.67 -16.81 -3.85
CA ALA A 256 -39.97 -16.54 -3.23
C ALA A 256 -41.08 -16.33 -4.27
N GLU A 257 -40.78 -15.64 -5.37
CA GLU A 257 -41.69 -15.48 -6.51
C GLU A 257 -42.00 -16.82 -7.18
N GLN A 258 -40.99 -17.69 -7.35
CA GLN A 258 -41.17 -19.03 -7.88
C GLN A 258 -42.03 -19.92 -6.97
N GLU A 259 -41.81 -19.90 -5.66
CA GLU A 259 -42.65 -20.64 -4.69
C GLU A 259 -44.11 -20.16 -4.78
N ALA A 260 -44.36 -18.85 -4.86
CA ALA A 260 -45.72 -18.33 -5.04
C ALA A 260 -46.37 -18.83 -6.33
N ALA A 261 -45.63 -18.88 -7.44
CA ALA A 261 -46.11 -19.43 -8.70
C ALA A 261 -46.41 -20.94 -8.61
N VAL A 262 -45.56 -21.72 -7.95
CA VAL A 262 -45.78 -23.15 -7.72
C VAL A 262 -47.03 -23.38 -6.88
N ILE A 263 -47.23 -22.62 -5.80
CA ILE A 263 -48.43 -22.70 -4.95
C ILE A 263 -49.69 -22.40 -5.78
N CYS A 264 -49.69 -21.34 -6.59
CA CYS A 264 -50.81 -21.00 -7.47
C CYS A 264 -51.09 -22.11 -8.50
N SER A 265 -50.07 -22.67 -9.14
CA SER A 265 -50.22 -23.77 -10.10
C SER A 265 -50.75 -25.05 -9.44
N HIS A 266 -50.35 -25.31 -8.20
CA HIS A 266 -50.83 -26.44 -7.42
C HIS A 266 -52.31 -26.27 -7.06
N ALA A 267 -52.73 -25.07 -6.64
CA ALA A 267 -54.15 -24.77 -6.40
C ALA A 267 -54.99 -24.97 -7.68
N ALA A 268 -54.49 -24.55 -8.85
CA ALA A 268 -55.16 -24.82 -10.11
C ALA A 268 -55.27 -26.33 -10.41
N CYS A 269 -54.24 -27.13 -10.10
CA CYS A 269 -54.32 -28.59 -10.23
C CYS A 269 -55.43 -29.18 -9.34
N GLN A 270 -55.59 -28.68 -8.11
CA GLN A 270 -56.64 -29.11 -7.18
C GLN A 270 -58.06 -28.78 -7.66
N GLU A 271 -58.22 -27.70 -8.43
CA GLU A 271 -59.51 -27.34 -9.03
C GLU A 271 -59.88 -28.24 -10.21
N VAL A 272 -58.88 -28.66 -10.99
CA VAL A 272 -59.08 -29.41 -12.25
C VAL A 272 -59.08 -30.93 -12.04
N LEU A 273 -58.31 -31.44 -11.08
CA LEU A 273 -58.09 -32.88 -10.89
C LEU A 273 -58.68 -33.38 -9.57
N ASP A 274 -59.43 -34.48 -9.62
CA ASP A 274 -59.84 -35.24 -8.44
C ASP A 274 -58.81 -36.35 -8.16
N SER A 275 -57.61 -35.94 -7.73
CA SER A 275 -56.51 -36.87 -7.44
C SER A 275 -56.04 -36.74 -6.00
N SER A 276 -56.06 -37.85 -5.26
CA SER A 276 -55.44 -37.95 -3.93
C SER A 276 -53.90 -38.00 -3.98
N ALA A 277 -53.31 -38.07 -5.18
CA ALA A 277 -51.87 -38.21 -5.41
C ALA A 277 -51.21 -36.90 -5.89
N LEU A 278 -51.82 -35.75 -5.65
CA LEU A 278 -51.21 -34.47 -6.01
C LEU A 278 -49.87 -34.28 -5.26
N PRO A 279 -48.81 -33.83 -5.95
CA PRO A 279 -47.51 -33.56 -5.33
C PRO A 279 -47.64 -32.46 -4.28
N GLN A 280 -46.67 -32.35 -3.36
CA GLN A 280 -46.70 -31.29 -2.35
C GLN A 280 -46.71 -29.89 -2.99
N PRO A 281 -47.38 -28.90 -2.35
CA PRO A 281 -47.66 -27.58 -2.95
C PRO A 281 -46.44 -26.68 -3.19
N GLY A 282 -45.25 -27.08 -2.74
CA GLY A 282 -44.02 -26.30 -2.81
C GLY A 282 -42.96 -26.84 -1.85
N VAL A 283 -41.89 -26.07 -1.61
CA VAL A 283 -40.82 -26.43 -0.66
C VAL A 283 -41.15 -25.96 0.76
N GLY A 284 -42.15 -25.08 0.91
CA GLY A 284 -42.75 -24.68 2.18
C GLY A 284 -42.17 -23.37 2.74
N THR A 285 -43.05 -22.53 3.27
CA THR A 285 -42.72 -21.18 3.81
C THR A 285 -41.67 -21.21 4.92
N ALA A 286 -41.55 -22.32 5.66
CA ALA A 286 -40.55 -22.49 6.70
C ALA A 286 -39.11 -22.48 6.13
N ARG A 287 -38.88 -23.09 4.97
CA ARG A 287 -37.54 -23.18 4.37
C ARG A 287 -37.09 -21.83 3.80
N LEU A 288 -38.00 -21.07 3.20
CA LEU A 288 -37.73 -19.69 2.76
C LEU A 288 -37.39 -18.79 3.94
N ARG A 289 -38.17 -18.88 5.03
CA ARG A 289 -37.88 -18.12 6.25
C ARG A 289 -36.50 -18.46 6.84
N GLN A 290 -36.11 -19.73 6.84
CA GLN A 290 -34.76 -20.13 7.28
C GLN A 290 -33.65 -19.52 6.41
N LEU A 291 -33.83 -19.49 5.08
CA LEU A 291 -32.87 -18.83 4.17
C LEU A 291 -32.80 -17.33 4.42
N GLU A 292 -33.94 -16.68 4.67
CA GLU A 292 -34.02 -15.26 5.00
C GLU A 292 -33.31 -14.94 6.31
N GLU A 293 -33.63 -15.66 7.39
CA GLU A 293 -33.02 -15.50 8.71
C GLU A 293 -31.50 -15.72 8.65
N TRP A 294 -31.05 -16.72 7.88
CA TRP A 294 -29.63 -16.95 7.67
C TRP A 294 -28.98 -15.79 6.92
N LEU A 295 -29.59 -15.27 5.86
CA LEU A 295 -29.05 -14.12 5.12
C LEU A 295 -28.94 -12.88 6.02
N VAL A 296 -29.95 -12.61 6.86
CA VAL A 296 -29.93 -11.52 7.84
C VAL A 296 -28.78 -11.70 8.85
N SER A 297 -28.53 -12.94 9.31
CA SER A 297 -27.39 -13.24 10.18
C SER A 297 -26.03 -12.98 9.50
N LEU A 298 -25.91 -13.29 8.20
CA LEU A 298 -24.72 -12.98 7.40
C LEU A 298 -24.55 -11.47 7.22
N GLU A 299 -25.63 -10.73 6.95
CA GLU A 299 -25.63 -9.27 6.90
C GLU A 299 -25.16 -8.68 8.24
N GLY A 300 -25.66 -9.17 9.38
CA GLY A 300 -25.19 -8.76 10.71
C GLY A 300 -23.70 -9.03 10.94
N SER A 301 -23.23 -10.21 10.55
CA SER A 301 -21.80 -10.57 10.63
C SER A 301 -20.91 -9.70 9.75
N ALA A 302 -21.42 -9.23 8.60
CA ALA A 302 -20.75 -8.27 7.74
C ALA A 302 -20.62 -6.89 8.40
N HIS A 303 -21.64 -6.43 9.14
CA HIS A 303 -21.55 -5.20 9.94
C HIS A 303 -20.49 -5.29 11.05
N GLU A 304 -20.31 -6.49 11.62
CA GLU A 304 -19.25 -6.81 12.58
C GLU A 304 -17.87 -7.04 11.94
N LYS A 305 -17.72 -6.77 10.63
CA LYS A 305 -16.48 -6.88 9.85
C LYS A 305 -15.89 -8.29 9.78
N ARG A 306 -16.71 -9.34 9.91
CA ARG A 306 -16.26 -10.74 9.81
C ARG A 306 -16.32 -11.26 8.37
N TRP A 307 -15.63 -10.59 7.44
CA TRP A 307 -15.77 -10.80 5.99
C TRP A 307 -15.51 -12.25 5.53
N GLN A 308 -14.46 -12.90 6.05
CA GLN A 308 -14.16 -14.29 5.69
C GLN A 308 -15.27 -15.27 6.12
N ALA A 309 -15.82 -15.09 7.33
CA ALA A 309 -16.92 -15.92 7.81
C ALA A 309 -18.19 -15.70 6.98
N VAL A 310 -18.45 -14.45 6.57
CA VAL A 310 -19.57 -14.12 5.69
C VAL A 310 -19.40 -14.76 4.31
N SER A 311 -18.22 -14.69 3.71
CA SER A 311 -17.95 -15.31 2.39
C SER A 311 -18.20 -16.82 2.41
N VAL A 312 -17.67 -17.54 3.42
CA VAL A 312 -17.90 -18.98 3.57
C VAL A 312 -19.38 -19.28 3.85
N GLY A 313 -20.03 -18.49 4.69
CA GLY A 313 -21.45 -18.62 4.99
C GLY A 313 -22.34 -18.40 3.77
N LEU A 314 -22.01 -17.40 2.94
CA LEU A 314 -22.73 -17.06 1.72
C LEU A 314 -22.59 -18.13 0.64
N HIS A 315 -21.43 -18.78 0.54
CA HIS A 315 -21.25 -19.92 -0.36
C HIS A 315 -22.22 -21.07 -0.01
N ARG A 316 -22.29 -21.44 1.28
CA ARG A 316 -23.20 -22.49 1.76
C ARG A 316 -24.67 -22.08 1.64
N TRP A 317 -24.96 -20.81 1.90
CA TRP A 317 -26.30 -20.24 1.70
C TRP A 317 -26.72 -20.39 0.23
N LEU A 318 -25.84 -20.05 -0.71
CA LEU A 318 -26.10 -20.14 -2.15
C LEU A 318 -26.32 -21.58 -2.61
N GLU A 319 -25.54 -22.55 -2.12
CA GLU A 319 -25.75 -23.97 -2.39
C GLU A 319 -27.13 -24.44 -1.93
N THR A 320 -27.53 -24.03 -0.72
CA THR A 320 -28.84 -24.35 -0.15
C THR A 320 -29.96 -23.70 -0.93
N ALA A 321 -29.80 -22.43 -1.32
CA ALA A 321 -30.77 -21.69 -2.12
C ALA A 321 -30.94 -22.30 -3.52
N LYS A 322 -29.85 -22.70 -4.19
CA LYS A 322 -29.91 -23.40 -5.48
C LYS A 322 -30.61 -24.75 -5.38
N THR A 323 -30.39 -25.48 -4.30
CA THR A 323 -31.09 -26.75 -4.05
C THR A 323 -32.60 -26.53 -3.88
N THR A 324 -32.99 -25.46 -3.16
CA THR A 324 -34.40 -25.05 -3.02
C THR A 324 -35.00 -24.65 -4.37
N GLN A 325 -34.26 -23.89 -5.18
CA GLN A 325 -34.70 -23.50 -6.52
C GLN A 325 -34.90 -24.71 -7.45
N ALA A 326 -34.00 -25.69 -7.42
CA ALA A 326 -34.14 -26.91 -8.21
C ALA A 326 -35.40 -27.70 -7.81
N ALA A 327 -35.66 -27.84 -6.50
CA ALA A 327 -36.87 -28.49 -6.01
C ALA A 327 -38.16 -27.75 -6.43
N LEU A 328 -38.13 -26.41 -6.48
CA LEU A 328 -39.22 -25.58 -7.00
C LEU A 328 -39.47 -25.82 -8.48
N ALA A 329 -38.41 -25.84 -9.29
CA ALA A 329 -38.51 -26.08 -10.72
C ALA A 329 -39.09 -27.47 -11.01
N ASP A 330 -38.69 -28.49 -10.25
CA ASP A 330 -39.24 -29.85 -10.36
C ASP A 330 -40.73 -29.88 -9.98
N ALA A 331 -41.12 -29.19 -8.90
CA ALA A 331 -42.53 -29.07 -8.49
C ALA A 331 -43.38 -28.33 -9.53
N GLN A 332 -42.86 -27.24 -10.10
CA GLN A 332 -43.52 -26.50 -11.18
C GLN A 332 -43.75 -27.38 -12.40
N LYS A 333 -42.73 -28.13 -12.82
CA LYS A 333 -42.82 -29.05 -13.96
C LYS A 333 -43.83 -30.17 -13.70
N ALA A 334 -43.86 -30.71 -12.48
CA ALA A 334 -44.85 -31.70 -12.08
C ALA A 334 -46.28 -31.13 -12.16
N ASN A 335 -46.52 -29.94 -11.61
CA ASN A 335 -47.83 -29.28 -11.68
C ASN A 335 -48.24 -28.99 -13.13
N GLN A 336 -47.33 -28.49 -13.97
CA GLN A 336 -47.64 -28.23 -15.38
C GLN A 336 -48.03 -29.52 -16.12
N SER A 337 -47.32 -30.62 -15.89
CA SER A 337 -47.68 -31.92 -16.51
C SER A 337 -49.07 -32.41 -16.10
N LEU A 338 -49.49 -32.10 -14.87
CA LEU A 338 -50.83 -32.42 -14.37
C LEU A 338 -51.91 -31.51 -14.98
N LEU A 339 -51.62 -30.23 -15.18
CA LEU A 339 -52.54 -29.29 -15.85
C LEU A 339 -52.70 -29.58 -17.35
N ASP A 340 -51.67 -30.13 -18.00
CA ASP A 340 -51.70 -30.49 -19.41
C ASP A 340 -52.42 -31.83 -19.65
N LEU A 341 -52.44 -32.72 -18.64
CA LEU A 341 -53.02 -34.07 -18.71
C LEU A 341 -54.46 -34.13 -19.24
N PRO A 342 -55.42 -33.26 -18.83
CA PRO A 342 -56.76 -33.25 -19.40
C PRO A 342 -56.76 -33.07 -20.92
N SER A 343 -55.98 -32.11 -21.43
CA SER A 343 -55.90 -31.84 -22.87
C SER A 343 -55.25 -33.00 -23.63
N GLU A 344 -54.24 -33.64 -23.03
CA GLU A 344 -53.60 -34.83 -23.57
C GLU A 344 -54.57 -36.00 -23.66
N LEU A 345 -55.31 -36.30 -22.58
CA LEU A 345 -56.28 -37.39 -22.54
C LEU A 345 -57.46 -37.15 -23.50
N GLN A 346 -57.92 -35.91 -23.64
CA GLN A 346 -58.91 -35.53 -24.66
C GLN A 346 -58.38 -35.77 -26.07
N GLY A 347 -57.13 -35.37 -26.36
CA GLY A 347 -56.48 -35.63 -27.64
C GLY A 347 -56.36 -37.13 -27.94
N ARG A 348 -55.92 -37.93 -26.96
CA ARG A 348 -55.81 -39.40 -27.09
C ARG A 348 -57.17 -40.05 -27.33
N HIS A 349 -58.21 -39.63 -26.60
CA HIS A 349 -59.59 -40.11 -26.79
C HIS A 349 -60.11 -39.79 -28.20
N ALA A 350 -59.88 -38.57 -28.71
CA ALA A 350 -60.27 -38.18 -30.06
C ALA A 350 -59.57 -39.02 -31.14
N VAL A 351 -58.28 -39.29 -30.97
CA VAL A 351 -57.51 -40.17 -31.88
C VAL A 351 -58.05 -41.61 -31.86
N LEU A 352 -58.38 -42.14 -30.68
CA LEU A 352 -58.98 -43.46 -30.54
C LEU A 352 -60.32 -43.57 -31.25
N LEU A 353 -61.20 -42.57 -31.09
CA LEU A 353 -62.48 -42.50 -31.80
C LEU A 353 -62.28 -42.45 -33.32
N ALA A 354 -61.34 -41.65 -33.81
CA ALA A 354 -61.03 -41.58 -35.24
C ALA A 354 -60.53 -42.93 -35.77
N ARG A 355 -59.65 -43.62 -35.03
CA ARG A 355 -59.14 -44.95 -35.42
C ARG A 355 -60.23 -46.02 -35.42
N MET A 356 -61.11 -46.04 -34.42
CA MET A 356 -62.26 -46.96 -34.37
C MET A 356 -63.15 -46.80 -35.60
N ARG A 357 -63.45 -45.53 -35.99
CA ARG A 357 -64.25 -45.21 -37.18
C ARG A 357 -63.56 -45.64 -38.48
N MET A 358 -62.27 -45.37 -38.64
CA MET A 358 -61.51 -45.76 -39.84
C MET A 358 -61.39 -47.28 -40.00
N THR A 359 -61.29 -48.02 -38.89
CA THR A 359 -61.15 -49.48 -38.93
C THR A 359 -62.50 -50.21 -39.03
N GLY A 360 -63.63 -49.53 -38.85
CA GLY A 360 -64.96 -50.14 -38.84
C GLY A 360 -65.07 -51.25 -37.80
N SER A 361 -64.50 -51.03 -36.60
CA SER A 361 -64.65 -51.96 -35.48
C SER A 361 -66.11 -51.98 -35.01
N THR A 362 -66.61 -53.16 -34.67
CA THR A 362 -67.94 -53.38 -34.06
C THR A 362 -67.82 -53.93 -32.64
N ASP A 363 -66.65 -53.77 -31.99
CA ASP A 363 -66.45 -54.22 -30.61
C ASP A 363 -67.24 -53.32 -29.65
N VAL A 364 -68.43 -53.81 -29.26
CA VAL A 364 -69.33 -53.19 -28.28
C VAL A 364 -68.61 -52.88 -26.95
N THR A 365 -67.59 -53.64 -26.60
CA THR A 365 -66.81 -53.40 -25.37
C THR A 365 -65.92 -52.16 -25.52
N LEU A 366 -65.32 -51.96 -26.69
CA LEU A 366 -64.49 -50.79 -26.98
C LEU A 366 -65.37 -49.52 -27.03
N GLU A 367 -66.53 -49.57 -27.67
CA GLU A 367 -67.49 -48.46 -27.66
C GLU A 367 -67.92 -48.07 -26.25
N ARG A 368 -68.21 -49.07 -25.40
CA ARG A 368 -68.55 -48.84 -23.99
C ARG A 368 -67.41 -48.21 -23.21
N LEU A 369 -66.17 -48.68 -23.39
CA LEU A 369 -65.01 -48.11 -22.71
C LEU A 369 -64.72 -46.67 -23.17
N LEU A 370 -64.89 -46.37 -24.46
CA LEU A 370 -64.74 -45.02 -25.00
C LEU A 370 -65.85 -44.08 -24.51
N LEU A 371 -67.07 -44.56 -24.33
CA LEU A 371 -68.16 -43.79 -23.72
C LEU A 371 -67.88 -43.53 -22.24
N GLN A 372 -67.44 -44.54 -21.49
CA GLN A 372 -67.05 -44.38 -20.08
C GLN A 372 -65.88 -43.39 -19.92
N ALA A 373 -64.86 -43.47 -20.77
CA ALA A 373 -63.77 -42.50 -20.79
C ALA A 373 -64.27 -41.09 -21.11
N ARG A 374 -65.23 -40.94 -22.03
CA ARG A 374 -65.83 -39.64 -22.35
C ARG A 374 -66.59 -39.05 -21.16
N THR A 375 -67.40 -39.86 -20.49
CA THR A 375 -68.16 -39.42 -19.31
C THR A 375 -67.22 -38.89 -18.22
N LEU A 376 -66.12 -39.58 -17.95
CA LEU A 376 -65.14 -39.13 -16.96
C LEU A 376 -64.32 -37.91 -17.42
N LEU A 377 -64.09 -37.75 -18.73
CA LEU A 377 -63.44 -36.56 -19.30
C LEU A 377 -64.32 -35.30 -19.25
N ASP A 378 -65.64 -35.46 -19.23
CA ASP A 378 -66.61 -34.36 -19.14
C ASP A 378 -66.97 -34.02 -17.67
N GLU A 379 -66.41 -34.73 -16.68
CA GLU A 379 -66.60 -34.40 -15.26
C GLU A 379 -65.91 -33.07 -14.89
N PRO A 380 -66.51 -32.25 -14.00
CA PRO A 380 -65.96 -30.95 -13.61
C PRO A 380 -64.62 -31.03 -12.89
N ARG A 381 -64.33 -32.17 -12.26
CA ARG A 381 -63.00 -32.53 -11.76
C ARG A 381 -62.63 -33.86 -12.37
N LEU A 382 -61.51 -33.91 -13.08
CA LEU A 382 -61.11 -35.09 -13.82
C LEU A 382 -60.54 -36.15 -12.85
N PRO A 383 -61.14 -37.35 -12.74
CA PRO A 383 -60.55 -38.46 -11.99
C PRO A 383 -59.39 -39.08 -12.79
N ALA A 384 -58.28 -38.37 -12.83
CA ALA A 384 -57.15 -38.59 -13.73
C ALA A 384 -56.68 -40.06 -13.79
N GLU A 385 -56.46 -40.71 -12.65
CA GLU A 385 -56.00 -42.10 -12.62
C GLU A 385 -56.99 -43.08 -13.27
N ARG A 386 -58.29 -42.86 -13.06
CA ARG A 386 -59.34 -43.72 -13.63
C ARG A 386 -59.47 -43.47 -15.12
N THR A 387 -59.44 -42.21 -15.54
CA THR A 387 -59.54 -41.83 -16.96
C THR A 387 -58.34 -42.34 -17.76
N THR A 388 -57.12 -42.19 -17.24
CA THR A 388 -55.90 -42.71 -17.89
C THR A 388 -55.96 -44.23 -18.06
N LYS A 389 -56.31 -44.98 -17.00
CA LYS A 389 -56.45 -46.45 -17.08
C LYS A 389 -57.48 -46.90 -18.11
N LEU A 390 -58.59 -46.17 -18.26
CA LEU A 390 -59.61 -46.47 -19.26
C LEU A 390 -59.15 -46.17 -20.68
N ILE A 391 -58.41 -45.07 -20.91
CA ILE A 391 -57.81 -44.75 -22.21
C ILE A 391 -56.75 -45.80 -22.60
N GLU A 392 -55.90 -46.21 -21.66
CA GLU A 392 -54.92 -47.29 -21.88
C GLU A 392 -55.60 -48.64 -22.20
N ALA A 393 -56.68 -48.98 -21.49
CA ALA A 393 -57.47 -50.18 -21.78
C ALA A 393 -58.11 -50.14 -23.18
N CYS A 394 -58.59 -48.97 -23.62
CA CYS A 394 -59.08 -48.76 -24.98
C CYS A 394 -57.98 -48.95 -26.02
N GLU A 395 -56.80 -48.36 -25.81
CA GLU A 395 -55.65 -48.49 -26.72
C GLU A 395 -55.21 -49.94 -26.87
N GLU A 396 -55.04 -50.65 -25.76
CA GLU A 396 -54.60 -52.04 -25.76
C GLU A 396 -55.60 -52.95 -26.47
N ARG A 397 -56.89 -52.70 -26.28
CA ARG A 397 -57.96 -53.48 -26.94
C ARG A 397 -58.02 -53.22 -28.44
N LEU A 398 -57.89 -51.96 -28.86
CA LEU A 398 -57.83 -51.59 -30.28
C LEU A 398 -56.57 -52.16 -30.97
N ARG A 399 -55.43 -52.22 -30.27
CA ARG A 399 -54.22 -52.91 -30.78
C ARG A 399 -54.46 -54.39 -31.00
N ARG A 400 -55.06 -55.09 -30.03
CA ARG A 400 -55.38 -56.53 -30.16
C ARG A 400 -56.33 -56.82 -31.32
N GLU A 401 -57.33 -55.97 -31.55
CA GLU A 401 -58.27 -56.14 -32.65
C GLU A 401 -57.60 -55.94 -34.03
N THR A 402 -56.72 -54.94 -34.15
CA THR A 402 -55.99 -54.68 -35.40
C THR A 402 -54.95 -55.77 -35.71
N THR A 403 -54.20 -56.26 -34.70
CA THR A 403 -53.29 -57.40 -34.87
C THR A 403 -54.03 -58.70 -35.21
N GLY A 404 -55.20 -58.95 -34.61
CA GLY A 404 -56.03 -60.12 -34.91
C GLY A 404 -56.65 -60.13 -36.30
N ARG A 405 -56.92 -58.95 -36.90
CA ARG A 405 -57.36 -58.84 -38.31
C ARG A 405 -56.23 -59.04 -39.31
N ILE A 406 -54.98 -58.70 -38.96
CA ILE A 406 -53.80 -58.90 -39.81
C ILE A 406 -53.41 -60.38 -39.89
N GLN A 407 -53.66 -61.17 -38.83
CA GLN A 407 -53.40 -62.63 -38.84
C GLN A 407 -54.52 -63.47 -39.50
N LYS A 408 -55.69 -62.88 -39.77
CA LYS A 408 -56.85 -63.54 -40.42
C LYS A 408 -57.02 -63.18 -41.90
N LYS A 409 -56.20 -62.25 -42.41
CA LYS A 409 -55.98 -62.02 -43.83
C LYS A 409 -54.73 -62.78 -44.24
#